data_AF-A0A960W446-F1
#
_entry.id   AF-A0A960W446-F1
#
_cell.length_a   1.000
_cell.length_b   1.000
_cell.length_c   1.000
_cell.angle_alpha   90.00
_cell.angle_beta   90.00
_cell.angle_gamma   90.00
#
_symmetry.space_group_name_H-M   'P 1'
#
loop_
_entity.id
_entity.type
_entity.pdbx_description
1 polymer ?
#
loop_
_entity_poly.entity_id
_entity_poly.type
_entity_poly.pdbx_seq_one_letter_code
_entity_poly.pdbx_strand_id
1 'polypeptide(L)'
;MSKNLKQKLLLTFSLLLSILTPLIGSYIKWNGEIPGYGDFPARQSSIPVPDFSPTIFWICVVLQSILISFMFFPNLLGFKKPSKSSEINKTISSIAYPSWFWFGILMFVISLFVFWGKPSILKFITPYMFVPVFWGIIIALDGIVYKRKGGKSLIATKP
;
A
#
# COMPACT_ATOMS: atom_id res chain seq x y z
N MET A 1 26.13 2.24 24.59
CA MET A 1 25.31 1.96 23.39
C MET A 1 25.34 3.19 22.49
N SER A 2 25.65 3.06 21.19
CA SER A 2 25.72 4.24 20.31
C SER A 2 24.34 4.90 20.16
N LYS A 3 24.30 6.22 20.05
CA LYS A 3 23.05 7.00 19.90
C LYS A 3 22.17 6.48 18.75
N ASN A 4 22.81 6.05 17.65
CA ASN A 4 22.15 5.45 16.49
C ASN A 4 21.52 4.07 16.80
N LEU A 5 22.20 3.21 17.57
CA LEU A 5 21.65 1.90 17.92
C LEU A 5 20.43 2.03 18.85
N LYS A 6 20.44 3.00 19.77
CA LYS A 6 19.30 3.30 20.65
C LYS A 6 18.09 3.76 19.86
N GLN A 7 18.30 4.66 18.91
CA GLN A 7 17.21 5.16 18.06
C GLN A 7 16.61 4.06 17.20
N LYS A 8 17.44 3.21 16.57
CA LYS A 8 16.96 2.07 15.77
C LYS A 8 16.15 1.10 16.61
N LEU A 9 16.67 0.66 17.76
CA LEU A 9 15.93 -0.25 18.64
C LEU A 9 14.61 0.36 19.11
N LEU A 10 14.59 1.65 19.46
CA LEU A 10 13.37 2.31 19.89
C LEU A 10 12.34 2.38 18.77
N LEU A 11 12.73 2.71 17.53
CA LEU A 11 11.83 2.73 16.38
C LEU A 11 11.29 1.33 16.05
N THR A 12 12.15 0.32 15.99
CA THR A 12 11.74 -1.07 15.73
C THR A 12 10.81 -1.58 16.83
N PHE A 13 11.12 -1.29 18.10
CA PHE A 13 10.29 -1.69 19.23
C PHE A 13 8.95 -0.97 19.23
N SER A 14 8.91 0.33 18.97
CA SER A 14 7.65 1.10 18.86
C SER A 14 6.79 0.61 17.70
N LEU A 15 7.39 0.25 16.56
CA LEU A 15 6.67 -0.33 15.42
C LEU A 15 6.10 -1.72 15.76
N LEU A 16 6.87 -2.56 16.45
CA LEU A 16 6.39 -3.85 16.92
C LEU A 16 5.24 -3.66 17.91
N LEU A 17 5.36 -2.73 18.86
CA LEU A 17 4.29 -2.43 19.81
C LEU A 17 3.03 -1.93 19.11
N SER A 18 3.14 -1.06 18.10
CA SER A 18 1.95 -0.54 17.42
C SER A 18 1.17 -1.63 16.67
N ILE A 19 1.85 -2.69 16.22
CA ILE A 19 1.23 -3.87 15.61
C ILE A 19 0.68 -4.82 16.68
N LEU A 20 1.44 -5.08 17.74
CA LEU A 20 1.09 -6.08 18.75
C LEU A 20 0.02 -5.60 19.73
N THR A 21 0.00 -4.32 20.09
CA THR A 21 -0.94 -3.75 21.07
C THR A 21 -2.41 -4.02 20.73
N PRO A 22 -2.90 -3.77 19.49
CA PRO A 22 -4.28 -4.10 19.15
C PRO A 22 -4.56 -5.61 19.15
N LEU A 23 -3.58 -6.45 18.79
CA LEU A 23 -3.72 -7.90 18.84
C LEU A 23 -3.83 -8.42 20.28
N ILE A 24 -2.99 -7.91 21.17
CA ILE A 24 -3.04 -8.20 22.61
C ILE A 24 -4.37 -7.74 23.19
N GLY A 25 -4.80 -6.52 22.90
CA GLY A 25 -6.09 -5.99 23.35
C GLY A 25 -7.28 -6.82 22.84
N SER A 26 -7.21 -7.27 21.59
CA SER A 26 -8.21 -8.17 21.00
C SER A 26 -8.28 -9.50 21.75
N TYR A 27 -7.11 -10.10 22.01
CA TYR A 27 -7.01 -11.37 22.73
C TYR A 27 -7.54 -11.26 24.16
N ILE A 28 -7.19 -10.21 24.90
CA ILE A 28 -7.66 -10.00 26.28
C ILE A 28 -9.18 -9.88 26.34
N LYS A 29 -9.80 -9.15 25.41
CA LYS A 29 -11.23 -8.85 25.46
C LYS A 29 -12.12 -9.93 24.83
N TRP A 30 -11.65 -10.61 23.78
CA TRP A 30 -12.45 -11.56 23.00
C TRP A 30 -11.84 -12.97 22.90
N ASN A 31 -10.73 -13.24 23.58
CA ASN A 31 -10.00 -14.51 23.51
C ASN A 31 -9.59 -14.90 22.08
N GLY A 32 -9.30 -13.90 21.24
CA GLY A 32 -9.00 -14.09 19.83
C GLY A 32 -9.23 -12.82 19.01
N GLU A 33 -9.86 -12.98 17.85
CA GLU A 33 -10.17 -11.89 16.93
C GLU A 33 -11.36 -11.04 17.41
N ILE A 34 -11.37 -9.76 17.01
CA ILE A 34 -12.53 -8.90 17.20
C ILE A 34 -13.70 -9.50 16.42
N PRO A 35 -14.90 -9.66 17.02
CA PRO A 35 -16.05 -10.20 16.30
C PRO A 35 -16.34 -9.41 15.02
N GLY A 36 -16.38 -10.12 13.88
CA GLY A 36 -16.57 -9.51 12.55
C GLY A 36 -15.31 -8.94 11.92
N TYR A 37 -14.13 -9.14 12.51
CA TYR A 37 -12.85 -8.79 11.90
C TYR A 37 -12.65 -9.61 10.61
N GLY A 38 -12.35 -8.93 9.51
CA GLY A 38 -12.11 -9.58 8.22
C GLY A 38 -13.35 -10.19 7.54
N ASP A 39 -14.54 -10.00 8.11
CA ASP A 39 -15.80 -10.37 7.45
C ASP A 39 -15.99 -9.49 6.21
N PHE A 40 -15.76 -10.09 5.04
CA PHE A 40 -15.95 -9.46 3.74
C PHE A 40 -16.88 -10.30 2.86
N PRO A 41 -17.81 -9.68 2.10
CA PRO A 41 -18.10 -8.25 2.05
C PRO A 41 -18.64 -7.71 3.39
N ALA A 42 -18.48 -6.40 3.61
CA ALA A 42 -19.04 -5.76 4.79
C ALA A 42 -20.51 -6.17 4.94
N ARG A 43 -20.90 -6.62 6.13
CA ARG A 43 -22.30 -6.98 6.42
C ARG A 43 -23.17 -5.79 6.00
N GLN A 44 -24.17 -6.05 5.16
CA GLN A 44 -25.12 -5.01 4.76
C GLN A 44 -25.63 -4.36 6.05
N SER A 45 -25.49 -3.04 6.13
CA SER A 45 -26.06 -2.29 7.24
C SER A 45 -27.56 -2.56 7.28
N SER A 46 -28.20 -2.36 8.42
CA SER A 46 -29.66 -2.37 8.54
C SER A 46 -30.35 -1.28 7.69
N ILE A 47 -29.56 -0.45 6.99
CA ILE A 47 -30.03 0.60 6.08
C ILE A 47 -30.15 -0.05 4.70
N PRO A 48 -31.33 0.05 4.04
CA PRO A 48 -31.51 -0.48 2.70
C PRO A 48 -30.51 0.17 1.74
N VAL A 49 -29.78 -0.67 1.01
CA VAL A 49 -28.85 -0.20 -0.03
C VAL A 49 -29.69 0.33 -1.18
N PRO A 50 -29.48 1.57 -1.65
CA PRO A 50 -30.23 2.10 -2.78
C PRO A 50 -29.95 1.26 -4.04
N ASP A 51 -30.97 1.12 -4.89
CA ASP A 51 -30.83 0.41 -6.16
C ASP A 51 -29.79 1.07 -7.07
N PHE A 52 -29.22 0.27 -7.96
CA PHE A 52 -28.26 0.77 -8.94
C PHE A 52 -28.90 1.85 -9.82
N SER A 53 -28.28 3.04 -9.86
CA SER A 53 -28.67 4.13 -10.75
C SER A 53 -27.69 4.22 -11.92
N PRO A 54 -28.09 3.87 -13.16
CA PRO A 54 -27.25 4.02 -14.35
C PRO A 54 -26.78 5.47 -14.54
N THR A 55 -27.63 6.44 -14.19
CA THR A 55 -27.31 7.86 -14.29
C THR A 55 -26.14 8.25 -13.39
N ILE A 56 -26.20 7.88 -12.10
CA ILE A 56 -25.11 8.17 -11.15
C ILE A 56 -23.84 7.44 -11.59
N PHE A 57 -23.96 6.17 -12.01
CA PHE A 57 -22.82 5.40 -12.52
C PHE A 57 -22.12 6.12 -13.67
N TRP A 58 -22.85 6.57 -14.70
CA TRP A 58 -22.27 7.28 -15.84
C TRP A 58 -21.66 8.64 -15.46
N ILE A 59 -22.29 9.38 -14.55
CA ILE A 59 -21.69 10.61 -14.00
C ILE A 59 -20.33 10.32 -13.37
N CYS A 60 -20.25 9.29 -12.52
CA CYS A 60 -18.98 8.87 -11.91
C CYS A 60 -17.95 8.43 -12.95
N VAL A 61 -18.36 7.67 -13.97
CA VAL A 61 -17.47 7.23 -15.07
C VAL A 61 -16.90 8.42 -15.82
N VAL A 62 -17.73 9.41 -16.17
CA VAL A 62 -17.28 10.62 -16.88
C VAL A 62 -16.33 11.42 -16.00
N LEU A 63 -16.68 11.68 -14.74
CA LEU A 63 -15.81 12.39 -13.79
C LEU A 63 -14.46 11.67 -13.62
N GLN A 64 -14.47 10.36 -13.44
CA GLN A 64 -13.26 9.56 -13.31
C GLN A 64 -12.42 9.58 -14.59
N SER A 65 -13.05 9.55 -15.76
CA SER A 65 -12.36 9.63 -17.05
C SER A 65 -11.66 10.98 -17.23
N ILE A 66 -12.30 12.08 -16.79
CA ILE A 66 -11.68 13.41 -16.77
C ILE A 66 -10.45 13.40 -15.84
N LEU A 67 -10.56 12.87 -14.62
CA LEU A 67 -9.43 12.78 -13.70
C LEU A 67 -8.27 11.94 -14.27
N ILE A 68 -8.57 10.82 -14.91
CA ILE A 68 -7.57 9.96 -15.55
C ILE A 68 -6.90 10.67 -16.73
N SER A 69 -7.65 11.45 -17.52
CA SER A 69 -7.10 12.22 -18.64
C SER A 69 -5.98 13.16 -18.19
N PHE A 70 -6.09 13.75 -17.00
CA PHE A 70 -5.05 14.59 -16.41
C PHE A 70 -3.76 13.83 -16.08
N MET A 71 -3.84 12.52 -15.80
CA MET A 71 -2.65 11.69 -15.60
C MET A 71 -1.91 11.40 -16.91
N PHE A 72 -2.63 11.30 -18.04
CA PHE A 72 -2.04 11.10 -19.36
C PHE A 72 -1.53 12.39 -20.00
N PHE A 73 -2.19 13.52 -19.70
CA PHE A 73 -1.83 14.83 -20.25
C PHE A 73 -1.50 15.84 -19.14
N PRO A 74 -0.47 15.59 -18.31
CA PRO A 74 -0.13 16.47 -17.19
C PRO A 74 0.21 17.89 -17.66
N ASN A 75 0.67 18.07 -18.90
CA ASN A 75 0.95 19.40 -19.45
C ASN A 75 -0.30 20.31 -19.51
N LEU A 76 -1.52 19.75 -19.61
CA LEU A 76 -2.77 20.52 -19.59
C LEU A 76 -3.04 21.16 -18.22
N LEU A 77 -2.46 20.62 -17.15
CA LEU A 77 -2.51 21.17 -15.79
C LEU A 77 -1.31 22.07 -15.46
N GLY A 78 -0.53 22.46 -16.47
CA GLY A 78 0.64 23.32 -16.28
C GLY A 78 1.88 22.58 -15.72
N PHE A 79 1.86 21.25 -15.65
CA PHE A 79 3.08 20.50 -15.36
C PHE A 79 4.08 20.69 -16.50
N LYS A 80 5.20 21.33 -16.20
CA LYS A 80 6.29 21.53 -17.17
C LYS A 80 7.11 20.25 -17.28
N LYS A 81 7.51 19.90 -18.51
CA LYS A 81 8.51 18.84 -18.71
C LYS A 81 9.79 19.22 -17.94
N PRO A 82 10.37 18.31 -17.14
CA PRO A 82 11.63 18.58 -16.48
C PRO A 82 12.69 18.96 -17.52
N SER A 83 13.50 19.99 -17.23
CA SER A 83 14.59 20.36 -18.14
C SER A 83 15.53 19.16 -18.27
N LYS A 84 15.88 18.82 -19.51
CA LYS A 84 16.83 17.74 -19.80
C LYS A 84 18.23 18.19 -19.35
N SER A 85 18.53 18.12 -18.06
CA SER A 85 19.93 17.96 -17.66
C SER A 85 20.31 16.51 -18.04
N SER A 86 21.09 16.39 -19.11
CA SER A 86 21.49 15.12 -19.71
C SER A 86 22.33 14.25 -18.76
N GLU A 87 22.99 14.86 -17.78
CA GLU A 87 23.88 14.18 -16.83
C GLU A 87 23.14 13.53 -15.65
N ILE A 88 22.09 14.17 -15.12
CA ILE A 88 21.27 13.60 -14.04
C ILE A 88 20.44 12.41 -14.56
N ASN A 89 19.97 12.47 -15.81
CA ASN A 89 19.18 11.40 -16.41
C ASN A 89 20.00 10.14 -16.73
N LYS A 90 21.28 10.28 -17.12
CA LYS A 90 22.15 9.12 -17.38
C LYS A 90 22.43 8.32 -16.11
N THR A 91 22.74 9.00 -15.00
CA THR A 91 22.99 8.34 -13.71
C THR A 91 21.75 7.65 -13.16
N ILE A 92 20.57 8.28 -13.25
CA ILE A 92 19.29 7.68 -12.84
C ILE A 92 18.93 6.44 -13.67
N SER A 93 19.19 6.45 -14.98
CA SER A 93 18.83 5.34 -15.89
C SER A 93 19.55 4.02 -15.59
N SER A 94 20.70 4.07 -14.93
CA SER A 94 21.54 2.91 -14.62
C SER A 94 21.16 2.16 -13.34
N ILE A 95 20.30 2.75 -12.50
CA ILE A 95 19.98 2.20 -11.18
C ILE A 95 18.94 1.09 -11.33
N ALA A 96 19.31 -0.11 -10.88
CA ALA A 96 18.42 -1.26 -10.83
C ALA A 96 17.31 -1.07 -9.78
N TYR A 97 16.24 -1.84 -9.90
CA TYR A 97 15.26 -1.91 -8.83
C TYR A 97 15.88 -2.55 -7.58
N PRO A 98 15.63 -1.99 -6.39
CA PRO A 98 16.18 -2.54 -5.16
C PRO A 98 15.51 -3.88 -4.80
N SER A 99 16.15 -4.71 -3.97
CA SER A 99 15.62 -6.03 -3.59
C SER A 99 14.23 -5.95 -2.91
N TRP A 100 13.99 -4.93 -2.08
CA TRP A 100 12.70 -4.75 -1.41
C TRP A 100 11.57 -4.45 -2.39
N PHE A 101 11.83 -3.88 -3.57
CA PHE A 101 10.82 -3.70 -4.62
C PHE A 101 10.20 -5.05 -4.99
N TRP A 102 11.04 -6.05 -5.27
CA TRP A 102 10.59 -7.38 -5.68
C TRP A 102 9.87 -8.09 -4.53
N PHE A 103 10.37 -7.96 -3.30
CA PHE A 103 9.68 -8.46 -2.13
C PHE A 103 8.29 -7.83 -1.97
N GLY A 104 8.18 -6.50 -2.14
CA GLY A 104 6.91 -5.78 -2.08
C GLY A 104 5.92 -6.26 -3.14
N ILE A 105 6.37 -6.44 -4.39
CA ILE A 105 5.54 -7.00 -5.48
C ILE A 105 5.08 -8.41 -5.16
N LEU A 106 6.00 -9.29 -4.73
CA LEU A 106 5.67 -10.67 -4.38
C LEU A 106 4.63 -10.72 -3.25
N MET A 107 4.87 -9.94 -2.18
CA MET A 107 3.95 -9.82 -1.04
C MET A 107 2.58 -9.29 -1.48
N PHE A 108 2.54 -8.26 -2.33
CA PHE A 108 1.30 -7.73 -2.88
C PHE A 108 0.52 -8.78 -3.67
N VAL A 109 1.17 -9.45 -4.63
CA VAL A 109 0.50 -10.42 -5.52
C VAL A 109 -0.02 -11.62 -4.75
N ILE A 110 0.81 -12.22 -3.89
CA ILE A 110 0.39 -13.38 -3.07
C ILE A 110 -0.77 -12.96 -2.16
N SER A 111 -0.64 -11.82 -1.48
CA SER A 111 -1.66 -11.38 -0.54
C SER A 111 -2.95 -11.02 -1.23
N LEU A 112 -2.88 -10.40 -2.40
CA LEU A 112 -4.04 -10.06 -3.22
C LEU A 112 -4.76 -11.33 -3.66
N PHE A 113 -4.00 -12.33 -4.13
CA PHE A 113 -4.55 -13.62 -4.55
C PHE A 113 -5.28 -14.33 -3.41
N VAL A 114 -4.67 -14.40 -2.22
CA VAL A 114 -5.32 -15.05 -1.05
C VAL A 114 -6.53 -14.24 -0.58
N PHE A 115 -6.42 -12.92 -0.52
CA PHE A 115 -7.49 -12.03 -0.05
C PHE A 115 -8.73 -12.09 -0.98
N TRP A 116 -8.53 -12.06 -2.29
CA TRP A 116 -9.62 -12.14 -3.27
C TRP A 116 -10.12 -13.58 -3.48
N GLY A 117 -9.21 -14.54 -3.62
CA GLY A 117 -9.54 -15.92 -3.92
C GLY A 117 -10.14 -16.69 -2.74
N LYS A 118 -9.90 -16.23 -1.50
CA LYS A 118 -10.38 -16.83 -0.25
C LYS A 118 -10.30 -18.38 -0.24
N PRO A 119 -9.13 -18.97 -0.55
CA PRO A 119 -9.02 -20.42 -0.63
C PRO A 119 -9.28 -21.06 0.73
N SER A 120 -10.03 -22.16 0.74
CA SER A 120 -10.48 -22.83 1.97
C SER A 120 -9.34 -23.25 2.90
N ILE A 121 -8.18 -23.62 2.34
CA ILE A 121 -6.98 -24.05 3.07
C ILE A 121 -6.30 -22.87 3.83
N LEU A 122 -6.54 -21.63 3.43
CA LEU A 122 -5.94 -20.42 4.01
C LEU A 122 -6.95 -19.55 4.77
N LYS A 123 -8.10 -20.12 5.17
CA LYS A 123 -9.16 -19.38 5.87
C LYS A 123 -8.65 -18.64 7.12
N PHE A 124 -7.71 -19.22 7.86
CA PHE A 124 -7.17 -18.62 9.08
C PHE A 124 -6.29 -17.39 8.83
N ILE A 125 -5.62 -17.27 7.67
CA ILE A 125 -4.83 -16.08 7.33
C ILE A 125 -5.60 -15.04 6.52
N THR A 126 -6.67 -15.46 5.84
CA THR A 126 -7.43 -14.63 4.90
C THR A 126 -7.87 -13.28 5.51
N PRO A 127 -8.40 -13.21 6.76
CA PRO A 127 -8.75 -11.94 7.41
C PRO A 127 -7.61 -10.93 7.49
N TYR A 128 -6.38 -11.43 7.61
CA TYR A 128 -5.19 -10.62 7.80
C TYR A 128 -4.54 -10.19 6.49
N MET A 129 -4.90 -10.80 5.35
CA MET A 129 -4.23 -10.56 4.06
C MET A 129 -4.46 -9.17 3.49
N PHE A 130 -5.45 -8.42 3.98
CA PHE A 130 -5.65 -7.04 3.59
C PHE A 130 -4.44 -6.16 3.92
N VAL A 131 -3.88 -6.30 5.13
CA VAL A 131 -2.70 -5.51 5.57
C VAL A 131 -1.48 -5.71 4.65
N PRO A 132 -0.99 -6.94 4.39
CA PRO A 132 0.15 -7.16 3.53
C PRO A 132 -0.10 -6.79 2.06
N VAL A 133 -1.37 -6.73 1.58
CA VAL A 133 -1.68 -6.09 0.28
C VAL A 133 -1.22 -4.63 0.28
N PHE A 134 -1.62 -3.83 1.28
CA PHE A 134 -1.20 -2.42 1.33
C PHE A 134 0.29 -2.25 1.56
N TRP A 135 0.87 -3.02 2.47
CA TRP A 135 2.31 -2.94 2.71
C TRP A 135 3.11 -3.34 1.47
N GLY A 136 2.65 -4.35 0.71
CA GLY A 136 3.31 -4.82 -0.49
C GLY A 136 3.38 -3.74 -1.55
N ILE A 137 2.25 -3.07 -1.80
CA ILE A 137 2.22 -1.98 -2.78
C ILE A 137 3.00 -0.75 -2.31
N ILE A 138 2.99 -0.41 -1.01
CA ILE A 138 3.78 0.71 -0.46
C ILE A 138 5.28 0.47 -0.65
N ILE A 139 5.76 -0.73 -0.32
CA ILE A 139 7.18 -1.11 -0.46
C ILE A 139 7.59 -1.11 -1.94
N ALA A 140 6.74 -1.64 -2.83
CA ALA A 140 6.98 -1.60 -4.26
C ALA A 140 7.03 -0.15 -4.80
N LEU A 141 6.10 0.70 -4.38
CA LEU A 141 6.09 2.11 -4.78
C LEU A 141 7.35 2.86 -4.30
N ASP A 142 7.81 2.60 -3.08
CA ASP A 142 9.08 3.14 -2.59
C ASP A 142 10.27 2.71 -3.47
N GLY A 143 10.29 1.45 -3.93
CA GLY A 143 11.29 0.97 -4.88
C GLY A 143 11.24 1.67 -6.25
N ILE A 144 10.05 2.04 -6.73
CA ILE A 144 9.90 2.87 -7.95
C ILE A 144 10.46 4.28 -7.70
N VAL A 145 10.16 4.86 -6.54
CA VAL A 145 10.70 6.18 -6.14
C VAL A 145 12.23 6.13 -6.04
N TYR A 146 12.79 5.09 -5.43
CA TYR A 146 14.23 4.85 -5.34
C TYR A 146 14.89 4.93 -6.72
N LYS A 147 14.37 4.16 -7.68
CA LYS A 147 14.89 4.15 -9.05
C LYS A 147 14.76 5.51 -9.71
N ARG A 148 13.58 6.16 -9.60
CA ARG A 148 13.32 7.47 -10.23
C ARG A 148 14.14 8.63 -9.64
N LYS A 149 14.56 8.53 -8.37
CA LYS A 149 15.29 9.59 -7.65
C LYS A 149 16.77 9.31 -7.49
N GLY A 150 17.36 8.43 -8.30
CA GLY A 150 18.81 8.24 -8.26
C GLY A 150 19.29 7.48 -7.01
N GLY A 151 18.49 6.55 -6.48
CA GLY A 151 18.83 5.76 -5.30
C GLY A 151 18.40 6.38 -3.96
N LYS A 152 17.48 7.35 -3.99
CA LYS A 152 16.92 7.99 -2.78
C LYS A 152 15.45 7.65 -2.62
N SER A 153 15.08 7.04 -1.50
CA SER A 153 13.69 6.74 -1.12
C SER A 153 13.50 6.79 0.39
N LEU A 154 12.30 6.56 0.91
CA LEU A 154 12.08 6.54 2.36
C LEU A 154 12.86 5.40 3.00
N ILE A 155 12.75 4.19 2.45
CA ILE A 155 13.43 3.00 2.96
C ILE A 155 14.95 3.13 2.84
N ALA A 156 15.45 3.75 1.76
CA ALA A 156 16.90 3.90 1.55
C ALA A 156 17.54 5.03 2.38
N THR A 157 16.76 6.05 2.77
CA THR A 157 17.33 7.28 3.37
C THR A 157 17.01 7.43 4.86
N LYS A 158 15.97 6.76 5.36
CA LYS A 158 15.56 6.82 6.77
C LYS A 158 16.08 5.60 7.53
N PRO A 159 16.47 5.77 8.80
CA PRO A 159 17.05 4.70 9.63
C PRO A 159 16.07 3.63 10.06
#